data_AF-A0A0J7Z1X3-F1
#
_entry.id   AF-A0A0J7Z1X3-F1
#
_cell.length_a   1.000
_cell.length_b   1.000
_cell.length_c   1.000
_cell.angle_alpha   90.00
_cell.angle_beta   90.00
_cell.angle_gamma   90.00
#
_symmetry.space_group_name_H-M   'P 1'
#
loop_
_entity.id
_entity.type
_entity.pdbx_description
1 polymer ?
#
loop_
_entity_poly.entity_id
_entity_poly.type
_entity_poly.pdbx_seq_one_letter_code
_entity_poly.pdbx_strand_id
1 'polypeptide(L)'
;MLVLEEGAPRCLDCADLGHLVFLPRGDTALTRRSREESALSAVVVRFNRRRGRYERQGVLVEEPGLTRAERRCLADAEARRRRRVRDARRRAREDVRFAEAFAAEIRRLFPGCPVDRARNIAAHASVRGSGRVGRSAAGRALSEGAVTSAVVASVRHVDTPYDQLLMSGVPRHEARRRIAAAVEATLRAWQAEVSAVG
;
A
#
# COMPACT_ATOMS: atom_id res chain seq x y z
N MET A 1 -1.46 12.38 -30.87
CA MET A 1 -0.51 12.63 -29.75
C MET A 1 0.53 13.62 -30.25
N LEU A 2 1.26 14.29 -29.35
CA LEU A 2 2.35 15.19 -29.71
C LEU A 2 3.57 14.85 -28.86
N VAL A 3 4.75 15.11 -29.40
CA VAL A 3 6.04 14.97 -28.70
C VAL A 3 6.54 16.37 -28.38
N LEU A 4 7.11 16.54 -27.20
CA LEU A 4 7.84 17.78 -26.87
C LEU A 4 9.32 17.52 -27.17
N GLU A 5 9.84 18.16 -28.21
CA GLU A 5 11.26 18.16 -28.55
C GLU A 5 11.77 19.59 -28.45
N GLU A 6 12.84 19.79 -27.67
CA GLU A 6 13.46 21.12 -27.46
C GLU A 6 12.45 22.20 -27.00
N GLY A 7 11.38 21.78 -26.30
CA GLY A 7 10.33 22.68 -25.83
C GLY A 7 9.25 23.02 -26.87
N ALA A 8 9.38 22.57 -28.11
CA ALA A 8 8.39 22.74 -29.17
C ALA A 8 7.55 21.46 -29.37
N PRO A 9 6.23 21.58 -29.58
CA PRO A 9 5.39 20.43 -29.91
C PRO A 9 5.62 20.00 -31.36
N ARG A 10 5.97 18.73 -31.57
CA ARG A 10 6.00 18.07 -32.89
C ARG A 10 4.93 16.99 -33.00
N CYS A 11 4.44 16.73 -34.20
CA CYS A 11 3.61 15.55 -34.45
C CYS A 11 4.46 14.27 -34.39
N LEU A 12 3.82 13.11 -34.35
CA LEU A 12 4.54 11.83 -34.26
C LEU A 12 5.39 11.58 -35.51
N ASP A 13 4.90 11.93 -36.70
CA ASP A 13 5.64 11.72 -37.95
C ASP A 13 6.90 12.59 -38.01
N CYS A 14 6.81 13.87 -37.63
CA CYS A 14 7.95 14.78 -37.58
C CYS A 14 8.97 14.43 -36.49
N ALA A 15 8.61 13.57 -35.53
CA ALA A 15 9.48 13.09 -34.46
C ALA A 15 9.94 11.64 -34.71
N ASP A 16 9.76 11.12 -35.93
CA ASP A 16 10.07 9.74 -36.31
C ASP A 16 9.40 8.67 -35.44
N LEU A 17 8.26 8.99 -34.81
CA LEU A 17 7.46 8.06 -33.99
C LEU A 17 6.14 7.63 -34.67
N GLY A 18 5.83 8.18 -35.85
CA GLY A 18 4.57 7.95 -36.55
C GLY A 18 4.30 6.49 -36.91
N HIS A 19 5.37 5.70 -37.07
CA HIS A 19 5.31 4.28 -37.39
C HIS A 19 5.11 3.36 -36.16
N LEU A 20 5.09 3.91 -34.95
CA LEU A 20 4.91 3.14 -33.72
C LEU A 20 3.43 2.91 -33.41
N VAL A 21 3.13 1.75 -32.86
CA VAL A 21 1.79 1.38 -32.40
C VAL A 21 1.61 1.71 -30.93
N PHE A 22 0.41 2.20 -30.58
CA PHE A 22 0.08 2.55 -29.20
C PHE A 22 -0.45 1.34 -28.42
N LEU A 23 0.28 0.96 -27.37
CA LEU A 23 -0.14 -0.02 -26.37
C LEU A 23 -0.66 0.69 -25.11
N PRO A 24 -1.95 0.58 -24.76
CA PRO A 24 -2.49 1.17 -23.54
C PRO A 24 -1.90 0.52 -22.27
N ARG A 25 -1.88 1.28 -21.17
CA ARG A 25 -1.52 0.76 -19.85
C ARG A 25 -2.50 -0.35 -19.40
N GLY A 26 -1.99 -1.37 -18.72
CA GLY A 26 -2.84 -2.39 -18.10
C GLY A 26 -2.06 -3.65 -17.72
N ASP A 27 -1.59 -4.40 -18.72
CA ASP A 27 -0.72 -5.55 -18.49
C ASP A 27 0.74 -5.11 -18.37
N THR A 28 1.23 -5.08 -17.13
CA THR A 28 2.62 -4.71 -16.84
C THR A 28 3.65 -5.60 -17.54
N ALA A 29 3.35 -6.91 -17.70
CA ALA A 29 4.26 -7.82 -18.38
C ALA A 29 4.31 -7.51 -19.88
N LEU A 30 3.15 -7.28 -20.51
CA LEU A 30 3.06 -6.93 -21.93
C LEU A 30 3.71 -5.58 -22.22
N THR A 31 3.42 -4.54 -21.42
CA THR A 31 4.03 -3.21 -21.60
C THR A 31 5.54 -3.25 -21.43
N ARG A 32 6.06 -3.98 -20.41
CA ARG A 32 7.51 -4.13 -20.21
C ARG A 32 8.16 -4.86 -21.39
N ARG A 33 7.61 -6.00 -21.79
CA ARG A 33 8.17 -6.82 -22.87
C ARG A 33 8.09 -6.12 -24.21
N SER A 34 6.99 -5.44 -24.53
CA SER A 34 6.87 -4.72 -25.81
C SER A 34 7.95 -3.65 -25.95
N ARG A 35 8.34 -2.99 -24.85
CA ARG A 35 9.47 -2.06 -24.84
C ARG A 35 10.84 -2.75 -24.95
N GLU A 36 11.01 -3.91 -24.32
CA GLU A 36 12.25 -4.72 -24.44
C GLU A 36 12.45 -5.28 -25.86
N GLU A 37 11.35 -5.61 -26.52
CA GLU A 37 11.34 -6.24 -27.85
C GLU A 37 11.30 -5.21 -28.99
N SER A 38 11.21 -3.91 -28.70
CA SER A 38 11.22 -2.83 -29.70
C SER A 38 12.54 -2.06 -29.62
N ALA A 39 13.11 -1.70 -30.78
CA ALA A 39 14.29 -0.83 -30.81
C ALA A 39 13.93 0.61 -30.43
N LEU A 40 12.80 1.11 -30.92
CA LEU A 40 12.25 2.41 -30.55
C LEU A 40 11.01 2.29 -29.64
N SER A 41 10.95 3.07 -28.56
CA SER A 41 9.74 3.18 -27.74
C SER A 41 9.61 4.53 -27.05
N ALA A 42 8.38 5.01 -26.87
CA ALA A 42 8.09 6.26 -26.17
C ALA A 42 6.97 6.10 -25.14
N VAL A 43 7.09 6.75 -23.98
CA VAL A 43 6.05 6.72 -22.94
C VAL A 43 5.00 7.78 -23.26
N VAL A 44 3.74 7.37 -23.34
CA VAL A 44 2.62 8.30 -23.54
C VAL A 44 2.08 8.74 -22.19
N VAL A 45 2.02 10.06 -21.98
CA VAL A 45 1.47 10.68 -20.78
C VAL A 45 0.32 11.63 -21.14
N ARG A 46 -0.56 11.88 -20.17
CA ARG A 46 -1.61 12.88 -20.26
C ARG A 46 -1.61 13.70 -18.99
N PHE A 47 -1.68 15.03 -19.11
CA PHE A 47 -1.80 15.89 -17.96
C PHE A 47 -3.19 15.75 -17.31
N ASN A 48 -3.23 15.35 -16.04
CA ASN A 48 -4.45 15.32 -15.25
C ASN A 48 -4.61 16.67 -14.53
N ARG A 49 -5.49 17.52 -15.07
CA ARG A 49 -5.78 18.86 -14.52
C ARG A 49 -6.25 18.83 -13.07
N ARG A 50 -7.06 17.83 -12.67
CA ARG A 50 -7.58 17.71 -11.30
C ARG A 50 -6.49 17.38 -10.28
N ARG A 51 -5.47 16.62 -10.70
CA ARG A 51 -4.37 16.18 -9.83
C ARG A 51 -3.06 16.96 -10.04
N GLY A 52 -3.07 17.95 -10.94
CA GLY A 52 -1.91 18.80 -11.25
C GLY A 52 -0.67 18.04 -11.72
N ARG A 53 -0.81 16.88 -12.37
CA ARG A 53 0.34 16.04 -12.74
C ARG A 53 0.12 15.25 -14.03
N TYR A 54 1.21 14.86 -14.68
CA TYR A 54 1.18 13.91 -15.79
C TYR A 54 0.92 12.48 -15.31
N GLU A 55 0.00 11.79 -15.99
CA GLU A 55 -0.30 10.39 -15.78
C GLU A 55 0.07 9.58 -17.02
N ARG A 56 0.81 8.49 -16.81
CA ARG A 56 1.12 7.53 -17.88
C ARG A 56 -0.16 6.89 -18.40
N GLN A 57 -0.34 6.92 -19.71
CA GLN A 57 -1.48 6.35 -20.44
C GLN A 57 -1.13 5.03 -21.13
N GLY A 58 0.13 4.87 -21.54
CA GLY A 58 0.59 3.70 -22.29
C GLY A 58 1.97 3.94 -22.87
N VAL A 59 2.32 3.19 -23.90
CA VAL A 59 3.61 3.27 -24.58
C VAL A 59 3.41 3.16 -26.09
N LEU A 60 4.20 3.88 -26.86
CA LEU A 60 4.41 3.65 -28.28
C LEU A 60 5.56 2.66 -28.43
N VAL A 61 5.38 1.63 -29.25
CA VAL A 61 6.32 0.53 -29.48
C VAL A 61 6.24 0.09 -30.94
N GLU A 62 7.22 -0.67 -31.40
CA GLU A 62 7.20 -1.24 -32.75
C GLU A 62 6.20 -2.40 -32.82
N GLU A 63 5.45 -2.50 -33.90
CA GLU A 63 4.48 -3.59 -34.11
C GLU A 63 5.11 -4.99 -34.05
N PRO A 64 6.29 -5.24 -34.66
CA PRO A 64 7.00 -6.51 -34.47
C PRO A 64 7.38 -6.79 -33.01
N GLY A 65 7.77 -5.75 -32.27
CA GLY A 65 8.10 -5.85 -30.84
C GLY A 65 6.89 -6.20 -29.98
N LEU A 66 5.76 -5.55 -30.23
CA LEU A 66 4.48 -5.88 -29.60
C LEU A 66 4.07 -7.34 -29.89
N THR A 67 4.12 -7.76 -31.14
CA THR A 67 3.75 -9.13 -31.56
C THR A 67 4.63 -10.20 -30.89
N ARG A 68 5.94 -9.97 -30.77
CA ARG A 68 6.85 -10.87 -30.02
C ARG A 68 6.48 -10.90 -28.53
N ALA A 69 6.21 -9.73 -27.95
CA ALA A 69 5.83 -9.62 -26.55
C ALA A 69 4.51 -10.34 -26.24
N GLU A 70 3.51 -10.24 -27.10
CA GLU A 70 2.22 -10.94 -26.96
C GLU A 70 2.40 -12.46 -26.98
N ARG A 71 3.13 -12.99 -27.97
CA ARG A 71 3.45 -14.43 -28.05
C ARG A 71 4.13 -14.93 -26.77
N ARG A 72 5.13 -14.18 -26.28
CA ARG A 72 5.84 -14.51 -25.04
C ARG A 72 4.92 -14.42 -23.80
N CYS A 73 4.00 -13.46 -23.76
CA CYS A 73 3.00 -13.31 -22.70
C CYS A 73 1.97 -14.43 -22.66
N LEU A 74 1.55 -14.93 -23.82
CA LEU A 74 0.67 -16.08 -23.95
C LEU A 74 1.39 -17.36 -23.50
N ALA A 75 2.62 -17.57 -23.97
CA ALA A 75 3.41 -18.76 -23.66
C ALA A 75 3.63 -18.98 -22.15
N ASP A 76 3.76 -17.90 -21.36
CA ASP A 76 3.99 -17.99 -19.91
C ASP A 76 2.81 -17.58 -19.04
N ALA A 77 1.63 -17.35 -19.63
CA ALA A 77 0.45 -16.85 -18.93
C ALA A 77 0.05 -17.74 -17.75
N GLU A 78 -0.01 -19.06 -17.96
CA GLU A 78 -0.41 -20.02 -16.92
C GLU A 78 0.67 -20.16 -15.84
N ALA A 79 1.95 -20.19 -16.20
CA ALA A 79 3.04 -20.21 -15.24
C ALA A 79 3.01 -18.97 -14.32
N ARG A 80 2.78 -17.78 -14.90
CA ARG A 80 2.60 -16.53 -14.15
C ARG A 80 1.37 -16.58 -13.25
N ARG A 81 0.24 -17.11 -13.75
CA ARG A 81 -0.99 -17.28 -12.97
C ARG A 81 -0.77 -18.18 -11.76
N ARG A 82 -0.17 -19.37 -11.95
CA ARG A 82 0.17 -20.29 -10.86
C ARG A 82 1.12 -19.66 -9.84
N ARG A 83 2.13 -18.92 -10.30
CA ARG A 83 3.04 -18.17 -9.42
C ARG A 83 2.28 -17.14 -8.59
N ARG A 84 1.39 -16.34 -9.20
CA ARG A 84 0.57 -15.36 -8.49
C ARG A 84 -0.30 -16.01 -7.41
N VAL A 85 -0.92 -17.15 -7.70
CA VAL A 85 -1.73 -17.90 -6.72
C VAL A 85 -0.87 -18.41 -5.56
N ARG A 86 0.29 -19.02 -5.85
CA ARG A 86 1.22 -19.49 -4.82
C ARG A 86 1.75 -18.33 -3.96
N ASP A 87 2.14 -17.21 -4.59
CA ASP A 87 2.60 -16.02 -3.89
C ASP A 87 1.49 -15.41 -3.03
N ALA A 88 0.25 -15.37 -3.50
CA ALA A 88 -0.90 -14.91 -2.72
C ALA A 88 -1.14 -15.79 -1.49
N ARG A 89 -1.09 -17.12 -1.65
CA ARG A 89 -1.20 -18.07 -0.53
C ARG A 89 -0.06 -17.90 0.48
N ARG A 90 1.18 -17.76 0.01
CA ARG A 90 2.35 -17.53 0.88
C ARG A 90 2.19 -16.24 1.68
N ARG A 91 1.80 -15.15 1.01
CA ARG A 91 1.53 -13.85 1.63
C ARG A 91 0.42 -13.89 2.67
N ALA A 92 -0.67 -14.61 2.39
CA ALA A 92 -1.75 -14.78 3.37
C ALA A 92 -1.26 -15.48 4.64
N ARG A 93 -0.42 -16.53 4.49
CA ARG A 93 0.19 -17.21 5.64
C ARG A 93 1.15 -16.30 6.42
N GLU A 94 1.99 -15.53 5.72
CA GLU A 94 2.87 -14.54 6.34
C GLU A 94 2.06 -13.48 7.12
N ASP A 95 0.91 -13.06 6.60
CA ASP A 95 0.06 -12.06 7.25
C ASP A 95 -0.57 -12.59 8.53
N VAL A 96 -1.03 -13.84 8.54
CA VAL A 96 -1.53 -14.51 9.75
C VAL A 96 -0.42 -14.60 10.81
N ARG A 97 0.77 -15.10 10.43
CA ARG A 97 1.91 -15.20 11.36
C ARG A 97 2.32 -13.86 11.92
N PHE A 98 2.35 -12.82 11.09
CA PHE A 98 2.65 -11.47 11.52
C PHE A 98 1.61 -10.95 12.51
N ALA A 99 0.32 -11.15 12.24
CA ALA A 99 -0.75 -10.74 13.14
C ALA A 99 -0.68 -11.48 14.50
N GLU A 100 -0.39 -12.78 14.49
CA GLU A 100 -0.20 -13.58 15.70
C GLU A 100 0.98 -13.06 16.54
N ALA A 101 2.13 -12.83 15.90
CA ALA A 101 3.33 -12.31 16.57
C ALA A 101 3.10 -10.89 17.11
N PHE A 102 2.41 -10.03 16.34
CA PHE A 102 2.07 -8.68 16.78
C PHE A 102 1.10 -8.69 17.97
N ALA A 103 0.10 -9.57 17.96
CA ALA A 103 -0.82 -9.73 19.10
C ALA A 103 -0.11 -10.25 20.35
N ALA A 104 0.84 -11.19 20.18
CA ALA A 104 1.66 -11.67 21.28
C ALA A 104 2.51 -10.54 21.89
N GLU A 105 3.12 -9.70 21.04
CA GLU A 105 3.93 -8.57 21.50
C GLU A 105 3.09 -7.48 22.19
N ILE A 106 1.87 -7.22 21.72
CA ILE A 106 0.92 -6.35 22.45
C ILE A 106 0.68 -6.91 23.85
N ARG A 107 0.38 -8.20 23.99
CA ARG A 107 0.12 -8.80 25.32
C ARG A 107 1.36 -8.83 26.22
N ARG A 108 2.56 -8.87 25.64
CA ARG A 108 3.81 -8.75 26.39
C ARG A 108 4.00 -7.34 26.95
N LEU A 109 3.71 -6.30 26.16
CA LEU A 109 3.86 -4.89 26.55
C LEU A 109 2.68 -4.35 27.37
N PHE A 110 1.50 -4.96 27.21
CA PHE A 110 0.23 -4.56 27.79
C PHE A 110 -0.50 -5.81 28.33
N PRO A 111 -0.03 -6.42 29.44
CA PRO A 111 -0.58 -7.67 29.97
C PRO A 111 -2.06 -7.59 30.36
N GLY A 112 -2.56 -6.42 30.76
CA GLY A 112 -3.98 -6.18 31.05
C GLY A 112 -4.87 -5.98 29.81
N CYS A 113 -4.29 -5.96 28.60
CA CYS A 113 -5.06 -5.82 27.36
C CYS A 113 -5.86 -7.12 27.06
N PRO A 114 -7.19 -7.04 26.85
CA PRO A 114 -7.98 -8.22 26.52
C PRO A 114 -7.46 -8.94 25.28
N VAL A 115 -7.50 -10.28 25.30
CA VAL A 115 -6.93 -11.10 24.21
C VAL A 115 -7.53 -10.77 22.85
N ASP A 116 -8.86 -10.61 22.78
CA ASP A 116 -9.53 -10.28 21.53
C ASP A 116 -9.25 -8.84 21.08
N ARG A 117 -8.99 -7.93 22.04
CA ARG A 117 -8.56 -6.56 21.75
C ARG A 117 -7.18 -6.56 21.10
N ALA A 118 -6.21 -7.28 21.67
CA ALA A 118 -4.88 -7.43 21.08
C ALA A 118 -4.92 -8.06 19.67
N ARG A 119 -5.74 -9.10 19.48
CA ARG A 119 -5.97 -9.72 18.16
C ARG A 119 -6.54 -8.73 17.14
N ASN A 120 -7.53 -7.95 17.53
CA ASN A 120 -8.16 -6.95 16.65
C ASN A 120 -7.17 -5.85 16.24
N ILE A 121 -6.37 -5.36 17.19
CA ILE A 121 -5.31 -4.36 16.92
C ILE A 121 -4.29 -4.93 15.92
N ALA A 122 -3.82 -6.16 16.18
CA ALA A 122 -2.85 -6.82 15.31
C ALA A 122 -3.40 -7.08 13.91
N ALA A 123 -4.62 -7.58 13.79
CA ALA A 123 -5.29 -7.78 12.51
C ALA A 123 -5.40 -6.46 11.74
N HIS A 124 -5.81 -5.38 12.42
CA HIS A 124 -5.91 -4.05 11.82
C HIS A 124 -4.55 -3.51 11.36
N ALA A 125 -3.49 -3.68 12.16
CA ALA A 125 -2.12 -3.26 11.85
C ALA A 125 -1.49 -4.05 10.68
N SER A 126 -1.95 -5.28 10.45
CA SER A 126 -1.41 -6.23 9.47
C SER A 126 -1.94 -6.03 8.04
N VAL A 127 -3.02 -5.25 7.86
CA VAL A 127 -3.66 -5.04 6.55
C VAL A 127 -2.73 -4.38 5.53
N ARG A 128 -2.50 -5.06 4.40
CA ARG A 128 -1.63 -4.61 3.29
C ARG A 128 -2.18 -3.35 2.60
N GLY A 129 -1.26 -2.55 2.02
CA GLY A 129 -1.59 -1.48 1.07
C GLY A 129 -2.23 -0.21 1.66
N SER A 130 -2.37 -0.13 2.97
CA SER A 130 -3.09 0.96 3.67
C SER A 130 -2.18 2.03 4.30
N GLY A 131 -0.86 1.87 4.24
CA GLY A 131 0.10 2.75 4.93
C GLY A 131 0.23 2.49 6.45
N ARG A 132 -0.31 1.37 6.95
CA ARG A 132 -0.30 1.01 8.39
C ARG A 132 1.04 0.47 8.88
N VAL A 133 1.23 0.56 10.21
CA VAL A 133 2.48 0.28 10.92
C VAL A 133 3.08 -1.08 10.59
N GLY A 134 2.28 -2.14 10.40
CA GLY A 134 2.78 -3.51 10.22
C GLY A 134 3.68 -3.76 9.00
N ARG A 135 3.84 -2.76 8.11
CA ARG A 135 4.77 -2.82 6.96
C ARG A 135 5.93 -1.85 7.03
N SER A 136 6.01 -0.99 8.05
CA SER A 136 7.23 -0.20 8.29
C SER A 136 8.36 -1.13 8.75
N ALA A 137 9.61 -0.69 8.63
CA ALA A 137 10.75 -1.47 9.15
C ALA A 137 10.57 -1.75 10.65
N ALA A 138 10.18 -0.72 11.41
CA ALA A 138 9.89 -0.81 12.84
C ALA A 138 8.72 -1.77 13.15
N GLY A 139 7.63 -1.72 12.39
CA GLY A 139 6.50 -2.62 12.57
C GLY A 139 6.81 -4.07 12.21
N ARG A 140 7.63 -4.32 11.18
CA ARG A 140 8.12 -5.68 10.86
C ARG A 140 9.07 -6.23 11.92
N ALA A 141 9.87 -5.36 12.54
CA ALA A 141 10.74 -5.71 13.65
C ALA A 141 9.98 -5.84 14.98
N LEU A 142 8.65 -5.62 14.99
CA LEU A 142 7.83 -5.58 16.20
C LEU A 142 8.42 -4.66 17.27
N SER A 143 9.00 -3.52 16.85
CA SER A 143 9.62 -2.62 17.82
C SER A 143 8.56 -2.09 18.78
N GLU A 144 8.96 -1.93 20.05
CA GLU A 144 8.06 -1.46 21.11
C GLU A 144 7.34 -0.16 20.72
N GLY A 145 8.06 0.82 20.19
CA GLY A 145 7.45 2.08 19.73
C GLY A 145 6.40 1.90 18.62
N ALA A 146 6.60 0.95 17.71
CA ALA A 146 5.64 0.65 16.65
C ALA A 146 4.40 -0.07 17.19
N VAL A 147 4.58 -1.03 18.10
CA VAL A 147 3.49 -1.76 18.74
C VAL A 147 2.66 -0.81 19.61
N THR A 148 3.30 -0.03 20.47
CA THR A 148 2.64 0.98 21.31
C THR A 148 1.89 2.01 20.46
N SER A 149 2.46 2.47 19.35
CA SER A 149 1.77 3.40 18.43
C SER A 149 0.49 2.81 17.84
N ALA A 150 0.50 1.51 17.51
CA ALA A 150 -0.69 0.82 17.01
C ALA A 150 -1.77 0.68 18.09
N VAL A 151 -1.37 0.36 19.32
CA VAL A 151 -2.28 0.29 20.48
C VAL A 151 -2.90 1.67 20.77
N VAL A 152 -2.07 2.72 20.86
CA VAL A 152 -2.52 4.12 21.04
C VAL A 152 -3.52 4.51 19.95
N ALA A 153 -3.24 4.18 18.69
CA ALA A 153 -4.14 4.47 17.59
C ALA A 153 -5.48 3.74 17.75
N SER A 154 -5.46 2.46 18.13
CA SER A 154 -6.69 1.70 18.39
C SER A 154 -7.49 2.25 19.55
N VAL A 155 -6.84 2.61 20.66
CA VAL A 155 -7.51 3.18 21.84
C VAL A 155 -8.16 4.50 21.48
N ARG A 156 -7.43 5.37 20.77
CA ARG A 156 -7.96 6.64 20.26
C ARG A 156 -9.26 6.45 19.47
N HIS A 157 -9.29 5.51 18.53
CA HIS A 157 -10.44 5.37 17.62
C HIS A 157 -11.62 4.62 18.22
N VAL A 158 -11.40 3.70 19.17
CA VAL A 158 -12.46 2.82 19.67
C VAL A 158 -12.91 3.18 21.08
N ASP A 159 -11.99 3.63 21.92
CA ASP A 159 -12.22 3.83 23.36
C ASP A 159 -12.42 5.32 23.70
N THR A 160 -12.47 6.21 22.69
CA THR A 160 -12.65 7.66 22.90
C THR A 160 -13.57 8.26 21.83
N PRO A 161 -14.17 9.44 22.05
CA PRO A 161 -15.01 10.12 21.06
C PRO A 161 -14.21 10.76 19.91
N TYR A 162 -12.96 10.31 19.65
CA TYR A 162 -12.09 10.92 18.64
C TYR A 162 -12.75 11.06 17.28
N ASP A 163 -13.40 10.00 16.79
CA ASP A 163 -14.03 10.02 15.47
C ASP A 163 -15.25 10.96 15.45
N GLN A 164 -15.99 11.07 16.55
CA GLN A 164 -17.09 12.02 16.69
C GLN A 164 -16.57 13.47 16.67
N LEU A 165 -15.46 13.76 17.36
CA LEU A 165 -14.81 15.07 17.34
C LEU A 165 -14.34 15.44 15.92
N LEU A 166 -13.78 14.49 15.17
CA LEU A 166 -13.39 14.76 13.78
C LEU A 166 -14.61 15.01 12.88
N MET A 167 -15.69 14.25 13.07
CA MET A 167 -16.93 14.44 12.31
C MET A 167 -17.63 15.77 12.64
N SER A 168 -17.50 16.29 13.85
CA SER A 168 -18.00 17.61 14.24
C SER A 168 -17.07 18.77 13.85
N GLY A 169 -15.99 18.50 13.10
CA GLY A 169 -15.10 19.51 12.55
C GLY A 169 -13.95 19.93 13.48
N VAL A 170 -13.76 19.26 14.62
CA VAL A 170 -12.65 19.58 15.53
C VAL A 170 -11.31 19.22 14.86
N PRO A 171 -10.33 20.15 14.81
CA PRO A 171 -9.03 19.86 14.23
C PRO A 171 -8.33 18.68 14.92
N ARG A 172 -7.61 17.86 14.14
CA ARG A 172 -6.95 16.63 14.64
C ARG A 172 -6.05 16.85 15.85
N HIS A 173 -5.30 17.94 15.88
CA HIS A 173 -4.38 18.25 16.98
C HIS A 173 -5.16 18.51 18.28
N GLU A 174 -6.27 19.24 18.19
CA GLU A 174 -7.14 19.55 19.32
C GLU A 174 -7.92 18.32 19.78
N ALA A 175 -8.50 17.56 18.85
CA ALA A 175 -9.17 16.31 19.17
C ALA A 175 -8.21 15.33 19.90
N ARG A 176 -6.94 15.25 19.47
CA ARG A 176 -5.91 14.46 20.16
C ARG A 176 -5.60 14.97 21.57
N ARG A 177 -5.50 16.29 21.78
CA ARG A 177 -5.32 16.85 23.12
C ARG A 177 -6.48 16.49 24.05
N ARG A 178 -7.72 16.64 23.58
CA ARG A 178 -8.93 16.40 24.38
C ARG A 178 -9.03 14.96 24.89
N ILE A 179 -8.63 13.99 24.09
CA ILE A 179 -8.70 12.56 24.45
C ILE A 179 -7.43 12.04 25.14
N ALA A 180 -6.36 12.83 25.23
CA ALA A 180 -5.03 12.35 25.63
C ALA A 180 -5.06 11.64 26.99
N ALA A 181 -5.71 12.25 27.98
CA ALA A 181 -5.84 11.69 29.32
C ALA A 181 -6.59 10.34 29.32
N ALA A 182 -7.66 10.21 28.53
CA ALA A 182 -8.43 8.96 28.43
C ALA A 182 -7.63 7.84 27.76
N VAL A 183 -6.86 8.18 26.72
CA VAL A 183 -5.94 7.23 26.07
C VAL A 183 -4.86 6.78 27.06
N GLU A 184 -4.21 7.70 27.74
CA GLU A 184 -3.16 7.39 28.73
C GLU A 184 -3.69 6.56 29.90
N ALA A 185 -4.89 6.84 30.40
CA ALA A 185 -5.52 6.06 31.47
C ALA A 185 -5.74 4.60 31.04
N THR A 186 -6.23 4.38 29.82
CA THR A 186 -6.43 3.04 29.26
C THR A 186 -5.10 2.30 29.11
N LEU A 187 -4.08 2.97 28.57
CA LEU A 187 -2.75 2.37 28.39
C LEU A 187 -2.11 1.99 29.73
N ARG A 188 -2.19 2.88 30.74
CA ARG A 188 -1.71 2.59 32.09
C ARG A 188 -2.42 1.39 32.71
N ALA A 189 -3.75 1.30 32.55
CA ALA A 189 -4.52 0.17 33.04
C ALA A 189 -4.11 -1.16 32.38
N TRP A 190 -3.74 -1.15 31.09
CA TRP A 190 -3.27 -2.35 30.41
C TRP A 190 -1.79 -2.67 30.64
N GLN A 191 -0.96 -1.70 31.02
CA GLN A 191 0.43 -1.91 31.40
C GLN A 191 0.57 -2.45 32.83
N ALA A 192 -0.33 -2.06 33.73
CA ALA A 192 -0.39 -2.63 35.06
C ALA A 192 -0.73 -4.13 34.93
N GLU A 193 0.11 -4.96 35.54
CA GLU A 193 -0.09 -6.40 35.60
C GLU A 193 -1.48 -6.69 36.21
N VAL A 194 -2.21 -7.66 35.66
CA VAL A 194 -3.39 -8.19 36.34
C VAL A 194 -2.87 -8.92 37.56
N SER A 195 -2.69 -8.18 38.67
CA SER A 195 -2.61 -8.77 39.99
C SER A 195 -3.93 -9.51 40.20
N ALA A 196 -3.93 -10.79 39.87
CA ALA A 196 -5.02 -11.69 40.22
C ALA A 196 -5.11 -11.69 41.75
N VAL A 197 -6.10 -10.98 42.26
CA VAL A 197 -6.60 -11.17 43.61
C VAL A 197 -7.40 -12.47 43.60
N GLY A 198 -6.90 -13.48 44.33
CA GLY A 198 -7.67 -14.62 44.84
C GLY A 198 -7.92 -15.76 43.87
#